data_AF-A0A2H3C9U3-F1
#
_entry.id   AF-A0A2H3C9U3-F1
#
_cell.length_a   1.000
_cell.length_b   1.000
_cell.length_c   1.000
_cell.angle_alpha   90.00
_cell.angle_beta   90.00
_cell.angle_gamma   90.00
#
_symmetry.space_group_name_H-M   'P 1'
#
loop_
_entity.id
_entity.type
_entity.pdbx_description
1 polymer ?
#
loop_
_entity_poly.entity_id
_entity_poly.type
_entity_poly.pdbx_seq_one_letter_code
_entity_poly.pdbx_strand_id
1 'polypeptide(L)'
;MSSREIGFPDGSSYKLDAIVDLFVESLSDPIHPSYCVSFYNSSLAGFWNLHTMADLRASRHDLLETCLLFLTTPRTPDEIRTLQSTMQTCSCPKDNPLLNRIHQYCPPDYFERPFDRYLFTDVILMMSTILLNCIVNVIDPKESMKSALHHGIRKRALREGKQGKTPRWPITPDEFYSAVGAEMTVKMLWQWAYMYELRPSFLLLNGIITMAGTTLSVMVFIMPSFAPQLIEVINKNVDSLEKTTSLADRDFFVLQQAEGTVQVSTIEMIRQGEGMRVNSYWQNHKEALLRALSRAVNVTIGAPFHKEFLTTACLLHDFLCYHPLILKGSLTIDEEHKKENDFWRAYTAIRQVTLSDRCHAPGCLKTFTSTGRKFQNCSGCKRVSYCSEKCQKRAWKLGEAPHKIICPLVKEFSDRIKLQFKFADGEVLPPDVVEGMCRKGGVDEMEAHTIHWYFELLDTLLIVRNPYDSRVGGGH
;
A
#
# COMPACT_ATOMS: atom_id res chain seq x y z
N MET A 1 -19.89 13.90 -25.41
CA MET A 1 -19.57 15.05 -24.55
C MET A 1 -20.35 14.84 -23.27
N SER A 2 -19.69 14.55 -22.16
CA SER A 2 -20.38 14.50 -20.87
C SER A 2 -20.97 15.89 -20.62
N SER A 3 -22.21 15.96 -20.15
CA SER A 3 -22.76 17.21 -19.66
C SER A 3 -21.85 17.68 -18.52
N ARG A 4 -21.12 18.80 -18.70
CA ARG A 4 -20.40 19.48 -17.61
C ARG A 4 -21.36 20.20 -16.65
N GLU A 5 -22.61 19.77 -16.61
CA GLU A 5 -23.64 20.30 -15.76
C GLU A 5 -24.22 19.19 -14.89
N ILE A 6 -24.35 19.49 -13.60
CA ILE A 6 -25.06 18.67 -12.64
C ILE A 6 -26.49 19.22 -12.57
N GLY A 7 -27.45 18.38 -12.99
CA GLY A 7 -28.88 18.68 -12.89
C GLY A 7 -29.40 18.38 -11.49
N PHE A 8 -30.25 19.26 -10.98
CA PHE A 8 -30.91 19.14 -9.69
C PHE A 8 -32.39 18.77 -9.87
N PRO A 9 -33.05 18.19 -8.84
CA PRO A 9 -34.44 17.73 -8.95
C PRO A 9 -35.46 18.81 -9.34
N ASP A 10 -35.13 20.08 -9.15
CA ASP A 10 -35.97 21.23 -9.51
C ASP A 10 -35.77 21.73 -10.96
N GLY A 11 -34.97 21.02 -11.75
CA GLY A 11 -34.67 21.35 -13.14
C GLY A 11 -33.55 22.38 -13.32
N SER A 12 -32.97 22.92 -12.24
CA SER A 12 -31.78 23.76 -12.34
C SER A 12 -30.54 22.92 -12.67
N SER A 13 -29.58 23.51 -13.39
CA SER A 13 -28.29 22.88 -13.67
C SER A 13 -27.15 23.83 -13.35
N TYR A 14 -26.07 23.31 -12.79
CA TYR A 14 -24.87 24.09 -12.49
C TYR A 14 -23.65 23.46 -13.12
N LYS A 15 -22.72 24.31 -13.53
CA LYS A 15 -21.43 23.86 -14.07
C LYS A 15 -20.68 23.07 -13.01
N LEU A 16 -20.27 21.85 -13.36
CA LEU A 16 -19.45 20.99 -12.52
C LEU A 16 -18.21 21.73 -12.00
N ASP A 17 -17.55 22.50 -12.87
CA ASP A 17 -16.35 23.27 -12.52
C ASP A 17 -16.62 24.25 -11.36
N ALA A 18 -17.80 24.88 -11.29
CA ALA A 18 -18.15 25.81 -10.21
C ALA A 18 -18.37 25.09 -8.86
N ILE A 19 -18.89 23.86 -8.88
CA ILE A 19 -19.06 23.04 -7.68
C ILE A 19 -17.68 22.57 -7.18
N VAL A 20 -16.79 22.19 -8.11
CA VAL A 20 -15.42 21.81 -7.77
C VAL A 20 -14.63 23.00 -7.22
N ASP A 21 -14.76 24.20 -7.81
CA ASP A 21 -14.11 25.41 -7.31
C ASP A 21 -14.52 25.71 -5.86
N LEU A 22 -15.82 25.68 -5.58
CA LEU A 22 -16.36 25.90 -4.24
C LEU A 22 -15.89 24.83 -3.23
N PHE A 23 -15.80 23.56 -3.67
CA PHE A 23 -15.29 22.46 -2.85
C PHE A 23 -13.80 22.61 -2.53
N VAL A 24 -12.99 23.00 -3.51
CA VAL A 24 -11.54 23.21 -3.32
C VAL A 24 -11.30 24.40 -2.40
N GLU A 25 -12.00 25.51 -2.62
CA GLU A 25 -11.90 26.71 -1.78
C GLU A 25 -12.30 26.42 -0.32
N SER A 26 -13.36 25.62 -0.11
CA SER A 26 -13.86 25.31 1.23
C SER A 26 -12.91 24.46 2.08
N LEU A 27 -11.93 23.80 1.44
CA LEU A 27 -10.89 22.97 2.06
C LEU A 27 -9.49 23.57 1.91
N SER A 28 -9.39 24.86 1.54
CA SER A 28 -8.12 25.60 1.53
C SER A 28 -7.41 25.58 2.89
N ASP A 29 -8.18 25.57 3.99
CA ASP A 29 -7.75 25.14 5.31
C ASP A 29 -8.37 23.76 5.64
N PRO A 30 -7.63 22.65 5.45
CA PRO A 30 -8.16 21.32 5.74
C PRO A 30 -8.40 21.07 7.23
N ILE A 31 -7.80 21.86 8.13
CA ILE A 31 -8.02 21.75 9.58
C ILE A 31 -9.37 22.37 9.96
N HIS A 32 -9.76 23.46 9.27
CA HIS A 32 -11.01 24.18 9.50
C HIS A 32 -11.88 24.25 8.22
N PRO A 33 -12.49 23.13 7.78
CA PRO A 33 -13.38 23.13 6.63
C PRO A 33 -14.50 24.16 6.75
N SER A 34 -14.75 24.92 5.68
CA SER A 34 -15.67 26.06 5.71
C SER A 34 -17.15 25.68 5.81
N TYR A 35 -17.50 24.44 5.44
CA TYR A 35 -18.89 23.99 5.29
C TYR A 35 -19.15 22.69 6.06
N CYS A 36 -20.44 22.35 6.17
CA CYS A 36 -20.89 21.17 6.89
C CYS A 36 -20.81 19.89 6.04
N VAL A 37 -21.02 18.74 6.68
CA VAL A 37 -21.02 17.42 6.05
C VAL A 37 -22.01 17.31 4.89
N SER A 38 -23.18 17.93 4.98
CA SER A 38 -24.19 17.90 3.91
C SER A 38 -23.65 18.50 2.61
N PHE A 39 -22.91 19.62 2.69
CA PHE A 39 -22.25 20.21 1.52
C PHE A 39 -21.24 19.24 0.90
N TYR A 40 -20.35 18.67 1.71
CA TYR A 40 -19.27 17.81 1.22
C TYR A 40 -19.80 16.53 0.57
N ASN A 41 -20.69 15.82 1.24
CA ASN A 41 -21.28 14.59 0.70
C ASN A 41 -22.05 14.84 -0.59
N SER A 42 -22.85 15.91 -0.64
CA SER A 42 -23.63 16.25 -1.84
C SER A 42 -22.72 16.60 -3.02
N SER A 43 -21.64 17.35 -2.76
CA SER A 43 -20.63 17.67 -3.78
C SER A 43 -19.90 16.41 -4.28
N LEU A 44 -19.39 15.58 -3.36
CA LEU A 44 -18.69 14.34 -3.66
C LEU A 44 -19.57 13.35 -4.43
N ALA A 45 -20.88 13.30 -4.13
CA ALA A 45 -21.83 12.45 -4.84
C ALA A 45 -21.99 12.90 -6.29
N GLY A 46 -22.00 14.21 -6.54
CA GLY A 46 -21.97 14.77 -7.89
C GLY A 46 -20.69 14.41 -8.66
N PHE A 47 -19.55 14.27 -7.97
CA PHE A 47 -18.28 13.90 -8.59
C PHE A 47 -18.17 12.41 -8.91
N TRP A 48 -18.85 11.55 -8.13
CA TRP A 48 -18.71 10.08 -8.12
C TRP A 48 -19.12 9.35 -9.42
N ASN A 49 -19.56 10.04 -10.46
CA ASN A 49 -19.89 9.40 -11.74
C ASN A 49 -18.63 9.00 -12.53
N LEU A 50 -18.58 7.75 -13.02
CA LEU A 50 -17.46 7.18 -13.81
C LEU A 50 -16.99 8.06 -14.97
N HIS A 51 -17.92 8.66 -15.73
CA HIS A 51 -17.57 9.55 -16.85
C HIS A 51 -17.01 10.87 -16.34
N THR A 52 -17.63 11.43 -15.31
CA THR A 52 -17.20 12.66 -14.64
C THR A 52 -15.79 12.51 -14.07
N MET A 53 -15.49 11.37 -13.41
CA MET A 53 -14.18 11.10 -12.84
C MET A 53 -13.06 10.99 -13.87
N ALA A 54 -13.32 10.44 -15.06
CA ALA A 54 -12.32 10.39 -16.13
C ALA A 54 -11.94 11.80 -16.61
N ASP A 55 -12.94 12.68 -16.74
CA ASP A 55 -12.76 14.07 -17.15
C ASP A 55 -12.10 14.91 -16.04
N LEU A 56 -12.54 14.79 -14.79
CA LEU A 56 -11.97 15.47 -13.63
C LEU A 56 -10.51 15.09 -13.41
N ARG A 57 -10.16 13.80 -13.56
CA ARG A 57 -8.75 13.35 -13.50
C ARG A 57 -7.86 13.97 -14.56
N ALA A 58 -8.40 14.45 -15.68
CA ALA A 58 -7.63 15.08 -16.75
C ALA A 58 -7.63 16.62 -16.66
N SER A 59 -8.56 17.22 -15.92
CA SER A 59 -8.81 18.67 -15.96
C SER A 59 -8.80 19.37 -14.60
N ARG A 60 -8.99 18.64 -13.50
CA ARG A 60 -9.14 19.15 -12.13
C ARG A 60 -8.29 18.33 -11.14
N HIS A 61 -6.98 18.43 -11.27
CA HIS A 61 -6.05 17.76 -10.34
C HIS A 61 -6.14 18.34 -8.93
N ASP A 62 -6.42 19.63 -8.83
CA ASP A 62 -6.67 20.39 -7.60
C ASP A 62 -7.76 19.75 -6.71
N LEU A 63 -8.83 19.21 -7.29
CA LEU A 63 -9.85 18.46 -6.55
C LEU A 63 -9.26 17.22 -5.85
N LEU A 64 -8.47 16.44 -6.58
CA LEU A 64 -7.90 15.19 -6.09
C LEU A 64 -6.81 15.46 -5.06
N GLU A 65 -5.98 16.47 -5.30
CA GLU A 65 -4.98 16.98 -4.37
C GLU A 65 -5.65 17.50 -3.09
N THR A 66 -6.78 18.20 -3.19
CA THR A 66 -7.54 18.69 -2.02
C THR A 66 -8.11 17.54 -1.20
N CYS A 67 -8.73 16.54 -1.84
CA CYS A 67 -9.21 15.33 -1.16
C CYS A 67 -8.07 14.59 -0.44
N LEU A 68 -6.93 14.42 -1.12
CA LEU A 68 -5.76 13.77 -0.55
C LEU A 68 -5.20 14.59 0.62
N LEU A 69 -5.05 15.90 0.46
CA LEU A 69 -4.53 16.79 1.49
C LEU A 69 -5.43 16.78 2.72
N PHE A 70 -6.76 16.80 2.55
CA PHE A 70 -7.69 16.68 3.66
C PHE A 70 -7.47 15.36 4.43
N LEU A 71 -7.37 14.23 3.73
CA LEU A 71 -7.15 12.92 4.35
C LEU A 71 -5.75 12.73 4.93
N THR A 72 -4.75 13.52 4.51
CA THR A 72 -3.36 13.36 4.93
C THR A 72 -2.84 14.49 5.82
N THR A 73 -3.66 15.52 6.06
CA THR A 73 -3.36 16.59 7.02
C THR A 73 -3.23 16.00 8.43
N PRO A 74 -2.11 16.29 9.14
CA PRO A 74 -1.87 15.78 10.49
C PRO A 74 -3.01 16.16 11.45
N ARG A 75 -3.60 15.16 12.10
CA ARG A 75 -4.60 15.35 13.17
C ARG A 75 -4.43 14.31 14.26
N THR A 76 -4.60 14.72 15.49
CA THR A 76 -4.79 13.86 16.65
C THR A 76 -6.19 13.23 16.64
N PRO A 77 -6.43 12.14 17.38
CA PRO A 77 -7.77 11.57 17.51
C PRO A 77 -8.81 12.56 18.06
N ASP A 78 -8.40 13.47 18.95
CA ASP A 78 -9.28 14.52 19.51
C ASP A 78 -9.62 15.61 18.49
N GLU A 79 -8.66 16.01 17.65
CA GLU A 79 -8.91 16.91 16.54
C GLU A 79 -9.87 16.30 15.52
N ILE A 80 -9.76 14.98 15.23
CA ILE A 80 -10.70 14.29 14.36
C ILE A 80 -12.12 14.28 14.95
N ARG A 81 -12.26 14.01 16.26
CA ARG A 81 -13.57 14.08 16.94
C ARG A 81 -14.16 15.49 16.91
N THR A 82 -13.34 16.50 17.15
CA THR A 82 -13.73 17.92 17.07
C THR A 82 -14.17 18.29 15.66
N LEU A 83 -13.41 17.87 14.65
CA LEU A 83 -13.72 18.08 13.23
C LEU A 83 -15.05 17.45 12.86
N GLN A 84 -15.26 16.18 13.24
CA GLN A 84 -16.52 15.48 13.03
C GLN A 84 -17.69 16.23 13.64
N SER A 85 -17.61 16.62 14.92
CA SER A 85 -18.68 17.37 15.60
C SER A 85 -18.98 18.70 14.93
N THR A 86 -17.93 19.42 14.51
CA THR A 86 -18.06 20.75 13.88
C THR A 86 -18.71 20.65 12.51
N MET A 87 -18.24 19.73 11.67
CA MET A 87 -18.80 19.56 10.33
C MET A 87 -20.21 18.96 10.35
N GLN A 88 -20.55 18.12 11.35
CA GLN A 88 -21.88 17.51 11.43
C GLN A 88 -22.99 18.55 11.67
N THR A 89 -22.64 19.72 12.24
CA THR A 89 -23.60 20.82 12.49
C THR A 89 -23.56 21.83 11.36
N CYS A 90 -24.70 22.10 10.73
CA CYS A 90 -24.76 23.05 9.61
C CYS A 90 -24.66 24.51 10.09
N SER A 91 -23.54 25.16 9.77
CA SER A 91 -23.31 26.61 9.96
C SER A 91 -23.08 27.35 8.65
N CYS A 92 -23.48 26.74 7.52
CA CYS A 92 -23.24 27.26 6.18
C CYS A 92 -24.00 28.59 5.91
N PRO A 93 -23.41 29.54 5.17
CA PRO A 93 -24.09 30.76 4.74
C PRO A 93 -25.35 30.46 3.91
N LYS A 94 -26.47 31.12 4.24
CA LYS A 94 -27.76 30.93 3.57
C LYS A 94 -27.98 31.84 2.37
N ASP A 95 -27.08 32.80 2.14
CA ASP A 95 -27.15 33.79 1.08
C ASP A 95 -26.51 33.32 -0.24
N ASN A 96 -25.77 32.21 -0.23
CA ASN A 96 -25.19 31.62 -1.44
C ASN A 96 -26.19 30.65 -2.13
N PRO A 97 -26.72 30.97 -3.33
CA PRO A 97 -27.70 30.14 -4.00
C PRO A 97 -27.18 28.75 -4.37
N LEU A 98 -25.94 28.65 -4.88
CA LEU A 98 -25.33 27.37 -5.24
C LEU A 98 -25.17 26.49 -3.99
N LEU A 99 -24.67 27.05 -2.90
CA LEU A 99 -24.51 26.35 -1.64
C LEU A 99 -25.85 25.79 -1.13
N ASN A 100 -26.90 26.61 -1.12
CA ASN A 100 -28.24 26.17 -0.72
C ASN A 100 -28.76 25.02 -1.58
N ARG A 101 -28.48 25.02 -2.89
CA ARG A 101 -28.87 23.94 -3.79
C ARG A 101 -28.10 22.66 -3.55
N ILE A 102 -26.80 22.75 -3.29
CA ILE A 102 -25.99 21.58 -2.91
C ILE A 102 -26.56 20.94 -1.63
N HIS A 103 -27.00 21.72 -0.64
CA HIS A 103 -27.65 21.18 0.56
C HIS A 103 -29.01 20.50 0.29
N GLN A 104 -29.71 20.89 -0.78
CA GLN A 104 -30.97 20.27 -1.21
C GLN A 104 -30.74 19.01 -2.05
N TYR A 105 -29.53 18.80 -2.57
CA TYR A 105 -29.20 17.64 -3.38
C TYR A 105 -29.05 16.39 -2.52
N CYS A 106 -30.06 15.52 -2.59
CA CYS A 106 -30.01 14.18 -2.01
C CYS A 106 -29.74 13.16 -3.12
N PRO A 107 -28.61 12.44 -3.09
CA PRO A 107 -28.38 11.37 -4.05
C PRO A 107 -29.45 10.26 -3.89
N PRO A 108 -29.83 9.56 -4.97
CA PRO A 108 -30.87 8.53 -4.96
C PRO A 108 -30.71 7.46 -3.86
N ASP A 109 -29.47 7.01 -3.61
CA ASP A 109 -29.19 5.95 -2.63
C ASP A 109 -29.41 6.42 -1.16
N TYR A 110 -29.41 7.72 -0.90
CA TYR A 110 -29.68 8.28 0.44
C TYR A 110 -31.19 8.37 0.76
N PHE A 111 -32.07 8.15 -0.22
CA PHE A 111 -33.52 8.08 0.05
C PHE A 111 -33.88 6.83 0.85
N GLU A 112 -33.09 5.75 0.74
CA GLU A 112 -33.30 4.49 1.45
C GLU A 112 -32.84 4.52 2.92
N ARG A 113 -32.11 5.56 3.35
CA ARG A 113 -31.61 5.72 4.73
C ARG A 113 -31.98 7.09 5.32
N PRO A 114 -33.22 7.29 5.80
CA PRO A 114 -33.69 8.61 6.22
C PRO A 114 -33.05 9.14 7.51
N PHE A 115 -32.66 8.24 8.43
CA PHE A 115 -32.22 8.60 9.78
C PHE A 115 -30.71 8.89 9.89
N ASP A 116 -29.91 8.45 8.93
CA ASP A 116 -28.44 8.56 8.92
C ASP A 116 -27.93 9.38 7.72
N ARG A 117 -28.72 10.36 7.26
CA ARG A 117 -28.32 11.16 6.09
C ARG A 117 -27.11 12.02 6.40
N TYR A 118 -26.10 11.90 5.53
CA TYR A 118 -24.89 12.73 5.53
C TYR A 118 -24.09 12.65 6.84
N LEU A 119 -23.46 11.50 7.08
CA LEU A 119 -22.53 11.35 8.20
C LEU A 119 -21.14 11.86 7.80
N PHE A 120 -20.38 12.36 8.78
CA PHE A 120 -18.97 12.72 8.56
C PHE A 120 -18.15 11.54 7.99
N THR A 121 -18.48 10.30 8.42
CA THR A 121 -17.87 9.08 7.87
C THR A 121 -18.09 8.92 6.38
N ASP A 122 -19.20 9.42 5.84
CA ASP A 122 -19.48 9.36 4.40
C ASP A 122 -18.51 10.26 3.63
N VAL A 123 -18.10 11.41 4.19
CA VAL A 123 -17.10 12.29 3.55
C VAL A 123 -15.79 11.54 3.40
N ILE A 124 -15.34 10.89 4.47
CA ILE A 124 -14.11 10.08 4.49
C ILE A 124 -14.23 8.91 3.51
N LEU A 125 -15.36 8.21 3.52
CA LEU A 125 -15.65 7.10 2.61
C LEU A 125 -15.56 7.56 1.16
N MET A 126 -16.25 8.64 0.79
CA MET A 126 -16.33 9.12 -0.57
C MET A 126 -14.98 9.65 -1.07
N MET A 127 -14.29 10.50 -0.29
CA MET A 127 -12.94 10.95 -0.64
C MET A 127 -11.98 9.76 -0.84
N SER A 128 -12.02 8.79 0.07
CA SER A 128 -11.17 7.60 -0.02
C SER A 128 -11.46 6.80 -1.28
N THR A 129 -12.74 6.64 -1.62
CA THR A 129 -13.14 5.88 -2.80
C THR A 129 -12.80 6.63 -4.10
N ILE A 130 -12.83 7.98 -4.11
CA ILE A 130 -12.47 8.81 -5.29
C ILE A 130 -10.99 8.63 -5.58
N LEU A 131 -10.16 8.71 -4.55
CA LEU A 131 -8.72 8.49 -4.68
C LEU A 131 -8.40 7.03 -5.01
N LEU A 132 -9.11 6.06 -4.45
CA LEU A 132 -8.96 4.65 -4.78
C LEU A 132 -9.22 4.38 -6.27
N ASN A 133 -10.27 4.97 -6.85
CA ASN A 133 -10.56 4.89 -8.28
C ASN A 133 -9.46 5.51 -9.17
N CYS A 134 -8.59 6.35 -8.60
CA CYS A 134 -7.42 6.86 -9.31
C CYS A 134 -6.30 5.82 -9.42
N ILE A 135 -6.25 4.87 -8.47
CA ILE A 135 -5.24 3.80 -8.36
C ILE A 135 -5.73 2.52 -9.05
N VAL A 136 -6.94 2.07 -8.69
CA VAL A 136 -7.54 0.82 -9.17
C VAL A 136 -8.54 1.14 -10.27
N ASN A 137 -8.30 0.62 -11.48
CA ASN A 137 -9.32 0.69 -12.54
C ASN A 137 -10.41 -0.34 -12.26
N VAL A 138 -11.54 0.10 -11.67
CA VAL A 138 -12.69 -0.77 -11.37
C VAL A 138 -13.37 -1.28 -12.65
N ILE A 139 -13.18 -0.61 -13.79
CA ILE A 139 -13.80 -0.96 -15.08
C ILE A 139 -13.10 -2.16 -15.73
N ASP A 140 -11.79 -2.33 -15.51
CA ASP A 140 -11.04 -3.49 -16.00
C ASP A 140 -10.08 -4.04 -14.93
N PRO A 141 -10.52 -5.05 -14.16
CA PRO A 141 -9.71 -5.71 -13.14
C PRO A 141 -8.42 -6.33 -13.69
N LYS A 142 -8.32 -6.62 -15.00
CA LYS A 142 -7.12 -7.20 -15.61
C LYS A 142 -6.06 -6.14 -15.93
N GLU A 143 -6.46 -4.87 -16.12
CA GLU A 143 -5.53 -3.75 -16.23
C GLU A 143 -5.10 -3.17 -14.87
N SER A 144 -5.93 -3.30 -13.82
CA SER A 144 -5.68 -2.69 -12.52
C SER A 144 -4.37 -3.19 -11.88
N MET A 145 -4.09 -4.50 -11.97
CA MET A 145 -2.89 -5.10 -11.38
C MET A 145 -1.60 -4.75 -12.14
N LYS A 146 -1.67 -4.52 -13.46
CA LYS A 146 -0.50 -4.19 -14.30
C LYS A 146 -0.20 -2.69 -14.37
N SER A 147 -1.20 -1.83 -14.19
CA SER A 147 -1.07 -0.37 -14.32
C SER A 147 -0.73 0.33 -12.99
N ALA A 148 -1.02 -0.30 -11.84
CA ALA A 148 -0.79 0.25 -10.51
C ALA A 148 0.68 0.25 -10.05
N LEU A 149 1.58 -0.45 -10.75
CA LEU A 149 3.02 -0.36 -10.48
C LEU A 149 3.55 1.03 -10.85
N HIS A 150 4.50 1.57 -10.08
CA HIS A 150 5.13 2.89 -10.31
C HIS A 150 5.47 3.20 -11.79
N HIS A 151 5.88 2.19 -12.56
CA HIS A 151 6.16 2.33 -13.99
C HIS A 151 4.93 2.52 -14.87
N GLY A 152 3.78 1.96 -14.49
CA GLY A 152 2.51 2.07 -15.20
C GLY A 152 1.99 3.50 -15.24
N ILE A 153 2.00 4.20 -14.10
CA ILE A 153 1.58 5.61 -13.98
C ILE A 153 2.40 6.52 -14.89
N ARG A 154 3.74 6.48 -14.77
CA ARG A 154 4.63 7.31 -15.60
C ARG A 154 4.55 6.96 -17.09
N LYS A 155 4.47 5.67 -17.42
CA LYS A 155 4.35 5.22 -18.82
C LYS A 155 3.01 5.67 -19.41
N ARG A 156 1.92 5.65 -18.63
CA ARG A 156 0.61 6.20 -19.03
C ARG A 156 0.72 7.69 -19.29
N ALA A 157 1.20 8.47 -18.31
CA ALA A 157 1.31 9.93 -18.45
C ALA A 157 2.18 10.33 -19.66
N LEU A 158 3.32 9.66 -19.88
CA LEU A 158 4.18 9.90 -21.04
C LEU A 158 3.48 9.57 -22.37
N ARG A 159 2.70 8.48 -22.42
CA ARG A 159 1.91 8.13 -23.61
C ARG A 159 0.80 9.15 -23.89
N GLU A 160 0.09 9.58 -22.86
CA GLU A 160 -0.97 10.59 -22.97
C GLU A 160 -0.37 11.91 -23.49
N GLY A 161 0.75 12.37 -22.92
CA GLY A 161 1.47 13.55 -23.41
C GLY A 161 1.95 13.43 -24.86
N LYS A 162 2.48 12.26 -25.27
CA LYS A 162 2.84 12.00 -26.68
C LYS A 162 1.65 12.01 -27.64
N GLN A 163 0.44 11.76 -27.14
CA GLN A 163 -0.81 11.82 -27.91
C GLN A 163 -1.43 13.23 -27.89
N GLY A 164 -0.78 14.23 -27.28
CA GLY A 164 -1.34 15.57 -27.11
C GLY A 164 -2.51 15.65 -26.13
N LYS A 165 -2.70 14.60 -25.30
CA LYS A 165 -3.73 14.58 -24.25
C LYS A 165 -3.13 15.09 -22.93
N THR A 166 -3.94 15.78 -22.14
CA THR A 166 -3.58 16.10 -20.75
C THR A 166 -3.41 14.81 -19.96
N PRO A 167 -2.25 14.56 -19.33
CA PRO A 167 -2.04 13.38 -18.51
C PRO A 167 -3.02 13.33 -17.34
N ARG A 168 -3.64 12.17 -17.11
CA ARG A 168 -4.56 12.00 -15.98
C ARG A 168 -3.82 11.84 -14.66
N TRP A 169 -4.31 12.50 -13.62
CA TRP A 169 -3.85 12.31 -12.24
C TRP A 169 -4.05 10.85 -11.76
N PRO A 170 -3.09 10.28 -11.02
CA PRO A 170 -1.77 10.84 -10.73
C PRO A 170 -0.86 10.82 -11.98
N ILE A 171 -0.04 11.85 -12.18
CA ILE A 171 1.02 11.92 -13.19
C ILE A 171 2.26 11.15 -12.69
N THR A 172 2.57 11.28 -11.41
CA THR A 172 3.69 10.57 -10.76
C THR A 172 3.25 9.89 -9.47
N PRO A 173 3.85 8.74 -9.10
CA PRO A 173 3.39 8.01 -7.91
C PRO A 173 3.63 8.73 -6.58
N ASP A 174 4.55 9.71 -6.55
CA ASP A 174 4.84 10.54 -5.38
C ASP A 174 3.81 11.65 -5.12
N GLU A 175 2.89 11.93 -6.05
CA GLU A 175 1.79 12.87 -5.80
C GLU A 175 0.89 12.44 -4.63
N PHE A 176 0.85 11.15 -4.29
CA PHE A 176 0.08 10.66 -3.14
C PHE A 176 0.68 11.01 -1.78
N TYR A 177 1.95 11.38 -1.71
CA TYR A 177 2.65 11.57 -0.44
C TYR A 177 3.65 12.72 -0.43
N SER A 178 3.82 13.44 -1.54
CA SER A 178 4.77 14.57 -1.63
C SER A 178 4.33 15.79 -0.83
N ALA A 179 3.02 16.01 -0.68
CA ALA A 179 2.47 17.18 0.02
C ALA A 179 2.81 17.19 1.52
N VAL A 180 2.66 16.04 2.20
CA VAL A 180 2.87 15.93 3.66
C VAL A 180 4.02 14.99 4.06
N GLY A 181 4.61 14.29 3.09
CA GLY A 181 5.62 13.26 3.31
C GLY A 181 5.06 11.84 3.45
N ALA A 182 5.92 10.86 3.17
CA ALA A 182 5.61 9.43 3.20
C ALA A 182 5.06 8.96 4.56
N GLU A 183 5.76 9.27 5.64
CA GLU A 183 5.37 8.90 7.00
C GLU A 183 3.98 9.43 7.38
N MET A 184 3.77 10.74 7.18
CA MET A 184 2.52 11.38 7.56
C MET A 184 1.34 10.85 6.73
N THR A 185 1.56 10.59 5.44
CA THR A 185 0.56 10.00 4.56
C THR A 185 0.09 8.64 5.10
N VAL A 186 1.02 7.73 5.39
CA VAL A 186 0.67 6.40 5.93
C VAL A 186 -0.02 6.53 7.28
N LYS A 187 0.51 7.38 8.17
CA LYS A 187 -0.03 7.59 9.51
C LYS A 187 -1.48 8.07 9.48
N MET A 188 -1.78 9.09 8.68
CA MET A 188 -3.14 9.67 8.63
C MET A 188 -4.13 8.75 7.92
N LEU A 189 -3.74 8.10 6.81
CA LEU A 189 -4.61 7.13 6.14
C LEU A 189 -4.93 5.92 7.03
N TRP A 190 -3.94 5.42 7.77
CA TRP A 190 -4.16 4.40 8.79
C TRP A 190 -5.10 4.87 9.90
N GLN A 191 -4.96 6.12 10.36
CA GLN A 191 -5.82 6.67 11.41
C GLN A 191 -7.29 6.69 10.99
N TRP A 192 -7.61 7.07 9.74
CA TRP A 192 -8.98 7.00 9.22
C TRP A 192 -9.49 5.55 9.12
N ALA A 193 -8.65 4.62 8.64
CA ALA A 193 -9.00 3.21 8.53
C ALA A 193 -9.26 2.56 9.90
N TYR A 194 -8.43 2.87 10.90
CA TYR A 194 -8.56 2.37 12.26
C TYR A 194 -9.77 2.98 12.99
N MET A 195 -9.95 4.31 12.94
CA MET A 195 -10.99 4.99 13.73
C MET A 195 -12.41 4.67 13.25
N TYR A 196 -12.60 4.52 11.94
CA TYR A 196 -13.94 4.35 11.36
C TYR A 196 -14.16 2.99 10.72
N GLU A 197 -13.14 2.15 10.62
CA GLU A 197 -13.21 0.80 10.04
C GLU A 197 -13.82 0.78 8.63
N LEU A 198 -13.58 1.84 7.84
CA LEU A 198 -14.16 2.01 6.51
C LEU A 198 -13.36 1.22 5.46
N ARG A 199 -14.04 0.32 4.74
CA ARG A 199 -13.45 -0.49 3.67
C ARG A 199 -12.63 0.35 2.65
N PRO A 200 -13.13 1.49 2.12
CA PRO A 200 -12.35 2.28 1.16
C PRO A 200 -11.08 2.89 1.75
N SER A 201 -11.04 3.21 3.05
CA SER A 201 -9.85 3.75 3.71
C SER A 201 -8.72 2.71 3.75
N PHE A 202 -9.04 1.46 4.09
CA PHE A 202 -8.06 0.37 4.02
C PHE A 202 -7.59 0.11 2.59
N LEU A 203 -8.52 0.05 1.63
CA LEU A 203 -8.19 -0.18 0.23
C LEU A 203 -7.31 0.93 -0.34
N LEU A 204 -7.58 2.18 0.02
CA LEU A 204 -6.76 3.33 -0.37
C LEU A 204 -5.35 3.19 0.21
N LEU A 205 -5.21 2.95 1.52
CA LEU A 205 -3.92 2.73 2.16
C LEU A 205 -3.13 1.60 1.48
N ASN A 206 -3.74 0.42 1.35
CA ASN A 206 -3.11 -0.75 0.74
C ASN A 206 -2.74 -0.51 -0.72
N GLY A 207 -3.61 0.19 -1.47
CA GLY A 207 -3.38 0.56 -2.86
C GLY A 207 -2.19 1.50 -3.03
N ILE A 208 -2.10 2.56 -2.21
CA ILE A 208 -0.98 3.50 -2.25
C ILE A 208 0.32 2.82 -1.81
N ILE A 209 0.30 1.99 -0.74
CA ILE A 209 1.49 1.24 -0.31
C ILE A 209 1.99 0.32 -1.43
N THR A 210 1.08 -0.46 -2.03
CA THR A 210 1.43 -1.38 -3.13
C THR A 210 2.02 -0.62 -4.32
N MET A 211 1.43 0.52 -4.69
CA MET A 211 1.91 1.36 -5.79
C MET A 211 3.29 1.99 -5.50
N ALA A 212 3.51 2.45 -4.26
CA ALA A 212 4.72 3.18 -3.87
C ALA A 212 5.88 2.26 -3.42
N GLY A 213 5.61 0.97 -3.23
CA GLY A 213 6.58 -0.05 -2.86
C GLY A 213 7.21 0.22 -1.50
N THR A 214 8.52 0.00 -1.40
CA THR A 214 9.26 0.13 -0.12
C THR A 214 9.29 1.56 0.41
N THR A 215 8.92 2.56 -0.38
CA THR A 215 8.86 3.96 0.05
C THR A 215 7.83 4.18 1.16
N LEU A 216 6.66 3.55 1.03
CA LEU A 216 5.57 3.70 2.00
C LEU A 216 5.40 2.48 2.87
N SER A 217 5.65 1.27 2.36
CA SER A 217 5.44 0.06 3.17
C SER A 217 6.29 0.07 4.44
N VAL A 218 7.52 0.60 4.38
CA VAL A 218 8.41 0.70 5.53
C VAL A 218 7.95 1.74 6.56
N MET A 219 7.06 2.67 6.17
CA MET A 219 6.48 3.66 7.08
C MET A 219 5.47 3.03 8.06
N VAL A 220 4.91 1.85 7.76
CA VAL A 220 4.04 1.16 8.74
C VAL A 220 4.82 0.68 9.96
N PHE A 221 6.12 0.42 9.81
CA PHE A 221 6.98 -0.13 10.86
C PHE A 221 7.56 0.91 11.80
N ILE A 222 7.52 2.19 11.41
CA ILE A 222 7.89 3.29 12.30
C ILE A 222 6.72 3.72 13.20
N MET A 223 5.52 3.18 12.98
CA MET A 223 4.32 3.49 13.76
C MET A 223 4.12 2.46 14.88
N PRO A 224 4.46 2.76 16.15
CA PRO A 224 4.38 1.77 17.23
C PRO A 224 2.95 1.29 17.50
N SER A 225 1.94 2.10 17.16
CA SER A 225 0.53 1.77 17.35
C SER A 225 -0.03 0.88 16.24
N PHE A 226 0.63 0.75 15.09
CA PHE A 226 0.07 0.09 13.91
C PHE A 226 -0.27 -1.39 14.17
N ALA A 227 0.69 -2.17 14.67
CA ALA A 227 0.47 -3.59 14.93
C ALA A 227 -0.60 -3.84 16.01
N PRO A 228 -0.55 -3.20 17.20
CA PRO A 228 -1.62 -3.33 18.20
C PRO A 228 -3.01 -2.97 17.66
N GLN A 229 -3.13 -1.86 16.93
CA GLN A 229 -4.40 -1.40 16.37
C GLN A 229 -4.94 -2.34 15.29
N LEU A 230 -4.08 -2.89 14.43
CA LEU A 230 -4.51 -3.85 13.41
C LEU A 230 -5.01 -5.15 14.05
N ILE A 231 -4.32 -5.63 15.09
CA ILE A 231 -4.73 -6.81 15.86
C ILE A 231 -6.07 -6.54 16.57
N GLU A 232 -6.27 -5.34 17.11
CA GLU A 232 -7.53 -4.93 17.72
C GLU A 232 -8.69 -4.95 16.72
N VAL A 233 -8.51 -4.35 15.53
CA VAL A 233 -9.52 -4.36 14.46
C VAL A 233 -9.89 -5.79 14.07
N ILE A 234 -8.90 -6.67 13.89
CA ILE A 234 -9.15 -8.09 13.56
C ILE A 234 -9.98 -8.74 14.66
N ASN A 235 -9.57 -8.63 15.93
CA ASN A 235 -10.27 -9.25 17.05
C ASN A 235 -11.70 -8.72 17.19
N LYS A 236 -11.91 -7.41 17.14
CA LYS A 236 -13.24 -6.79 17.23
C LYS A 236 -14.18 -7.31 16.14
N ASN A 237 -13.70 -7.42 14.91
CA ASN A 237 -14.50 -7.92 13.79
C ASN A 237 -14.78 -9.42 13.92
N VAL A 238 -13.80 -10.21 14.37
CA VAL A 238 -14.02 -11.63 14.69
C VAL A 238 -15.07 -11.79 15.80
N ASP A 239 -14.98 -11.03 16.89
CA ASP A 239 -15.95 -11.09 18.00
C ASP A 239 -17.39 -10.78 17.52
N SER A 240 -17.54 -9.86 16.58
CA SER A 240 -18.83 -9.53 15.94
C SER A 240 -19.35 -10.70 15.10
N LEU A 241 -18.48 -11.32 14.31
CA LEU A 241 -18.82 -12.45 13.43
C LEU A 241 -19.15 -13.73 14.22
N GLU A 242 -18.48 -13.97 15.35
CA GLU A 242 -18.77 -15.10 16.25
C GLU A 242 -20.19 -15.02 16.83
N LYS A 243 -20.70 -13.81 17.07
CA LYS A 243 -22.08 -13.58 17.55
C LYS A 243 -23.14 -13.78 16.47
N THR A 244 -22.73 -13.76 15.19
CA THR A 244 -23.64 -13.89 14.05
C THR A 244 -23.74 -15.36 13.65
N THR A 245 -24.91 -15.96 13.87
CA THR A 245 -25.15 -17.40 13.69
C THR A 245 -25.24 -17.81 12.22
N SER A 246 -25.85 -16.96 11.39
CA SER A 246 -26.02 -17.19 9.95
C SER A 246 -24.82 -16.66 9.17
N LEU A 247 -24.21 -17.52 8.34
CA LEU A 247 -23.09 -17.13 7.47
C LEU A 247 -23.51 -16.07 6.43
N ALA A 248 -24.78 -16.06 6.00
CA ALA A 248 -25.28 -15.10 5.02
C ALA A 248 -25.36 -13.67 5.57
N ASP A 249 -25.48 -13.52 6.89
CA ASP A 249 -25.61 -12.24 7.57
C ASP A 249 -24.26 -11.69 8.07
N ARG A 250 -23.18 -12.42 7.84
CA ARG A 250 -21.82 -12.02 8.24
C ARG A 250 -21.24 -11.01 7.27
N ASP A 251 -20.99 -9.79 7.76
CA ASP A 251 -20.19 -8.79 7.05
C ASP A 251 -18.70 -9.02 7.30
N PHE A 252 -18.01 -9.50 6.28
CA PHE A 252 -16.58 -9.77 6.33
C PHE A 252 -15.70 -8.65 5.75
N PHE A 253 -16.29 -7.55 5.26
CA PHE A 253 -15.56 -6.58 4.45
C PHE A 253 -14.37 -5.98 5.19
N VAL A 254 -14.57 -5.55 6.44
CA VAL A 254 -13.50 -4.96 7.27
C VAL A 254 -12.43 -5.99 7.57
N LEU A 255 -12.84 -7.20 7.99
CA LEU A 255 -11.90 -8.28 8.30
C LEU A 255 -11.02 -8.61 7.08
N GLN A 256 -11.62 -8.75 5.90
CA GLN A 256 -10.90 -8.98 4.64
C GLN A 256 -9.87 -7.87 4.35
N GLN A 257 -10.22 -6.61 4.59
CA GLN A 257 -9.27 -5.51 4.36
C GLN A 257 -8.17 -5.43 5.41
N ALA A 258 -8.47 -5.77 6.67
CA ALA A 258 -7.45 -5.89 7.71
C ALA A 258 -6.44 -6.99 7.37
N GLU A 259 -6.89 -8.13 6.84
CA GLU A 259 -5.99 -9.18 6.34
C GLU A 259 -5.17 -8.73 5.14
N GLY A 260 -5.77 -8.05 4.16
CA GLY A 260 -5.02 -7.46 3.05
C GLY A 260 -3.94 -6.48 3.54
N THR A 261 -4.19 -5.78 4.64
CA THR A 261 -3.20 -4.90 5.28
C THR A 261 -2.06 -5.70 5.92
N VAL A 262 -2.33 -6.85 6.55
CA VAL A 262 -1.30 -7.79 7.02
C VAL A 262 -0.48 -8.30 5.84
N GLN A 263 -1.13 -8.70 4.74
CA GLN A 263 -0.47 -9.22 3.54
C GLN A 263 0.49 -8.19 2.93
N VAL A 264 0.05 -6.95 2.74
CA VAL A 264 0.86 -5.87 2.17
C VAL A 264 2.02 -5.48 3.10
N SER A 265 1.77 -5.39 4.42
CA SER A 265 2.80 -5.04 5.41
C SER A 265 3.76 -6.19 5.77
N THR A 266 3.49 -7.42 5.33
CA THR A 266 4.33 -8.59 5.66
C THR A 266 4.85 -9.27 4.41
N ILE A 267 3.95 -9.92 3.65
CA ILE A 267 4.31 -10.82 2.55
C ILE A 267 4.92 -10.03 1.40
N GLU A 268 4.28 -8.92 1.01
CA GLU A 268 4.82 -8.09 -0.07
C GLU A 268 6.16 -7.47 0.33
N MET A 269 6.32 -7.07 1.59
CA MET A 269 7.60 -6.57 2.09
C MET A 269 8.72 -7.63 2.09
N ILE A 270 8.43 -8.86 2.51
CA ILE A 270 9.38 -9.98 2.40
C ILE A 270 9.80 -10.17 0.94
N ARG A 271 8.85 -10.11 -0.01
CA ARG A 271 9.14 -10.22 -1.45
C ARG A 271 10.03 -9.09 -1.97
N GLN A 272 9.92 -7.90 -1.41
CA GLN A 272 10.75 -6.74 -1.75
C GLN A 272 12.14 -6.75 -1.07
N GLY A 273 12.46 -7.81 -0.32
CA GLY A 273 13.74 -7.94 0.40
C GLY A 273 13.77 -7.13 1.71
N GLU A 274 12.64 -7.05 2.42
CA GLU A 274 12.54 -6.42 3.74
C GLU A 274 12.22 -7.44 4.84
N GLY A 275 12.51 -8.73 4.60
CA GLY A 275 12.12 -9.82 5.49
C GLY A 275 12.68 -9.70 6.90
N MET A 276 13.93 -9.25 7.06
CA MET A 276 14.52 -9.00 8.37
C MET A 276 13.81 -7.88 9.13
N ARG A 277 13.36 -6.82 8.44
CA ARG A 277 12.63 -5.70 9.05
C ARG A 277 11.24 -6.15 9.49
N VAL A 278 10.56 -6.88 8.62
CA VAL A 278 9.26 -7.52 8.90
C VAL A 278 9.38 -8.41 10.15
N ASN A 279 10.37 -9.30 10.19
CA ASN A 279 10.60 -10.20 11.32
C ASN A 279 10.88 -9.44 12.63
N SER A 280 11.77 -8.44 12.59
CA SER A 280 12.10 -7.64 13.77
C SER A 280 10.90 -6.84 14.29
N TYR A 281 10.13 -6.23 13.39
CA TYR A 281 8.94 -5.46 13.76
C TYR A 281 7.86 -6.35 14.37
N TRP A 282 7.55 -7.48 13.73
CA TRP A 282 6.53 -8.39 14.22
C TRP A 282 6.98 -9.23 15.42
N GLN A 283 8.27 -9.28 15.77
CA GLN A 283 8.78 -10.13 16.85
C GLN A 283 7.97 -10.03 18.15
N ASN A 284 7.59 -8.81 18.55
CA ASN A 284 6.82 -8.56 19.79
C ASN A 284 5.30 -8.72 19.63
N HIS A 285 4.82 -8.85 18.40
CA HIS A 285 3.39 -8.88 18.06
C HIS A 285 2.96 -10.18 17.38
N LYS A 286 3.92 -11.04 16.98
CA LYS A 286 3.73 -12.26 16.19
C LYS A 286 2.69 -13.18 16.82
N GLU A 287 2.85 -13.49 18.11
CA GLU A 287 1.93 -14.35 18.87
C GLU A 287 0.51 -13.78 18.89
N ALA A 288 0.36 -12.49 19.20
CA ALA A 288 -0.94 -11.82 19.27
C ALA A 288 -1.64 -11.77 17.89
N LEU A 289 -0.87 -11.48 16.84
CA LEU A 289 -1.37 -11.49 15.46
C LEU A 289 -1.79 -12.90 15.03
N LEU A 290 -0.97 -13.92 15.28
CA LEU A 290 -1.30 -15.29 14.92
C LEU A 290 -2.54 -15.80 15.66
N ARG A 291 -2.74 -15.42 16.93
CA ARG A 291 -3.98 -15.72 17.67
C ARG A 291 -5.18 -15.05 17.01
N ALA A 292 -5.09 -13.77 16.66
CA ALA A 292 -6.17 -13.05 15.99
C ALA A 292 -6.51 -13.68 14.63
N LEU A 293 -5.49 -14.00 13.82
CA LEU A 293 -5.66 -14.68 12.52
C LEU A 293 -6.22 -16.10 12.68
N SER A 294 -5.79 -16.84 13.71
CA SER A 294 -6.32 -18.17 14.00
C SER A 294 -7.82 -18.14 14.31
N ARG A 295 -8.29 -17.13 15.04
CA ARG A 295 -9.72 -16.94 15.26
C ARG A 295 -10.44 -16.49 13.98
N ALA A 296 -9.81 -15.60 13.20
CA ALA A 296 -10.33 -15.17 11.90
C ALA A 296 -10.53 -16.36 10.92
N VAL A 297 -9.58 -17.30 10.89
CA VAL A 297 -9.70 -18.54 10.10
C VAL A 297 -10.95 -19.33 10.50
N ASN A 298 -11.28 -19.43 11.79
CA ASN A 298 -12.48 -20.16 12.24
C ASN A 298 -13.78 -19.52 11.75
N VAL A 299 -13.90 -18.19 11.86
CA VAL A 299 -15.15 -17.50 11.51
C VAL A 299 -15.34 -17.33 10.00
N THR A 300 -14.28 -17.50 9.22
CA THR A 300 -14.30 -17.38 7.76
C THR A 300 -14.48 -18.71 7.04
N ILE A 301 -14.63 -19.84 7.75
CA ILE A 301 -14.88 -21.14 7.10
C ILE A 301 -16.13 -21.04 6.21
N GLY A 302 -15.98 -21.42 4.93
CA GLY A 302 -17.04 -21.34 3.92
C GLY A 302 -17.13 -19.99 3.19
N ALA A 303 -16.40 -18.97 3.64
CA ALA A 303 -16.30 -17.70 2.92
C ALA A 303 -15.36 -17.82 1.70
N PRO A 304 -15.60 -17.08 0.60
CA PRO A 304 -14.82 -17.20 -0.63
C PRO A 304 -13.36 -16.80 -0.49
N PHE A 305 -13.01 -16.02 0.55
CA PHE A 305 -11.67 -15.52 0.82
C PHE A 305 -10.97 -16.24 1.99
N HIS A 306 -11.50 -17.37 2.46
CA HIS A 306 -10.94 -18.14 3.58
C HIS A 306 -9.49 -18.60 3.31
N LYS A 307 -9.19 -18.93 2.05
CA LYS A 307 -7.88 -19.46 1.65
C LYS A 307 -6.78 -18.41 1.80
N GLU A 308 -7.10 -17.15 1.54
CA GLU A 308 -6.22 -15.99 1.67
C GLU A 308 -5.80 -15.82 3.13
N PHE A 309 -6.77 -15.81 4.06
CA PHE A 309 -6.51 -15.80 5.50
C PHE A 309 -5.63 -16.95 5.96
N LEU A 310 -5.98 -18.17 5.53
CA LEU A 310 -5.22 -19.36 5.89
C LEU A 310 -3.77 -19.22 5.40
N THR A 311 -3.57 -18.76 4.16
CA THR A 311 -2.24 -18.58 3.56
C THR A 311 -1.43 -17.55 4.34
N THR A 312 -2.01 -16.39 4.65
CA THR A 312 -1.37 -15.33 5.43
C THR A 312 -0.99 -15.81 6.84
N ALA A 313 -1.88 -16.56 7.51
CA ALA A 313 -1.60 -17.13 8.81
C ALA A 313 -0.47 -18.18 8.79
N CYS A 314 -0.44 -19.06 7.78
CA CYS A 314 0.61 -20.09 7.67
C CYS A 314 2.00 -19.48 7.44
N LEU A 315 2.09 -18.38 6.69
CA LEU A 315 3.36 -17.70 6.41
C LEU A 315 3.96 -17.00 7.64
N LEU A 316 3.14 -16.70 8.66
CA LEU A 316 3.56 -15.99 9.87
C LEU A 316 4.00 -16.92 11.01
N HIS A 317 3.86 -18.24 10.89
CA HIS A 317 3.78 -19.15 12.04
C HIS A 317 5.12 -19.77 12.52
N ASP A 318 5.14 -20.23 13.78
CA ASP A 318 6.18 -21.07 14.42
C ASP A 318 5.49 -22.18 15.27
N PHE A 319 6.02 -23.40 15.25
CA PHE A 319 5.31 -24.69 15.11
C PHE A 319 4.34 -25.21 16.20
N LEU A 320 3.93 -24.46 17.23
CA LEU A 320 3.50 -25.14 18.48
C LEU A 320 2.06 -24.91 19.01
N CYS A 321 1.27 -23.89 18.62
CA CYS A 321 0.03 -23.58 19.38
C CYS A 321 -1.16 -22.96 18.60
N TYR A 322 -1.58 -23.47 17.43
CA TYR A 322 -2.59 -22.78 16.61
C TYR A 322 -3.61 -23.70 15.91
N HIS A 323 -4.63 -23.11 15.25
CA HIS A 323 -5.70 -23.84 14.56
C HIS A 323 -5.15 -24.97 13.67
N PRO A 324 -5.75 -26.18 13.65
CA PRO A 324 -5.21 -27.34 12.92
C PRO A 324 -4.92 -27.09 11.43
N LEU A 325 -5.72 -26.26 10.75
CA LEU A 325 -5.45 -25.89 9.35
C LEU A 325 -4.19 -25.03 9.21
N ILE A 326 -3.94 -24.11 10.16
CA ILE A 326 -2.72 -23.29 10.17
C ILE A 326 -1.52 -24.18 10.45
N LEU A 327 -1.62 -25.10 11.41
CA LEU A 327 -0.55 -26.07 11.68
C LEU A 327 -0.26 -26.93 10.46
N LYS A 328 -1.28 -27.51 9.82
CA LYS A 328 -1.11 -28.32 8.61
C LYS A 328 -0.51 -27.53 7.45
N GLY A 329 -0.99 -26.32 7.21
CA GLY A 329 -0.45 -25.45 6.16
C GLY A 329 0.98 -25.01 6.46
N SER A 330 1.29 -24.67 7.70
CA SER A 330 2.65 -24.30 8.15
C SER A 330 3.61 -25.48 8.04
N LEU A 331 3.21 -26.69 8.43
CA LEU A 331 3.99 -27.92 8.23
C LEU A 331 4.22 -28.20 6.75
N THR A 332 3.23 -27.95 5.90
CA THR A 332 3.39 -28.10 4.45
C THR A 332 4.43 -27.10 3.92
N ILE A 333 4.37 -25.84 4.37
CA ILE A 333 5.35 -24.81 4.02
C ILE A 333 6.75 -25.19 4.54
N ASP A 334 6.87 -25.74 5.75
CA ASP A 334 8.14 -26.21 6.32
C ASP A 334 8.74 -27.37 5.51
N GLU A 335 7.92 -28.34 5.11
CA GLU A 335 8.37 -29.43 4.23
C GLU A 335 8.81 -28.90 2.85
N GLU A 336 8.18 -27.84 2.33
CA GLU A 336 8.66 -27.15 1.13
C GLU A 336 9.98 -26.40 1.40
N HIS A 337 10.11 -25.71 2.53
CA HIS A 337 11.34 -25.01 2.92
C HIS A 337 12.52 -25.98 3.13
N LYS A 338 12.27 -27.22 3.57
CA LYS A 338 13.30 -28.28 3.68
C LYS A 338 13.87 -28.69 2.31
N LYS A 339 13.17 -28.41 1.21
CA LYS A 339 13.67 -28.63 -0.16
C LYS A 339 14.56 -27.48 -0.64
N GLU A 340 14.60 -26.36 0.08
CA GLU A 340 15.45 -25.22 -0.27
C GLU A 340 16.91 -25.54 0.02
N ASN A 341 17.70 -25.67 -1.03
CA ASN A 341 19.16 -25.77 -0.97
C ASN A 341 19.81 -24.38 -1.15
N ASP A 342 21.14 -24.32 -0.98
CA ASP A 342 21.91 -23.08 -1.12
C ASP A 342 21.78 -22.46 -2.52
N PHE A 343 21.60 -23.26 -3.58
CA PHE A 343 21.36 -22.73 -4.93
C PHE A 343 20.06 -21.94 -5.03
N TRP A 344 18.97 -22.49 -4.47
CA TRP A 344 17.68 -21.82 -4.47
C TRP A 344 17.71 -20.55 -3.62
N ARG A 345 18.35 -20.59 -2.45
CA ARG A 345 18.52 -19.43 -1.57
C ARG A 345 19.36 -18.32 -2.22
N ALA A 346 20.42 -18.68 -2.95
CA ALA A 346 21.21 -17.73 -3.73
C ALA A 346 20.37 -17.10 -4.86
N TYR A 347 19.60 -17.92 -5.57
CA TYR A 347 18.69 -17.47 -6.63
C TYR A 347 17.64 -16.50 -6.09
N THR A 348 16.98 -16.82 -4.99
CA THR A 348 15.94 -15.95 -4.39
C THR A 348 16.54 -14.65 -3.89
N ALA A 349 17.70 -14.68 -3.24
CA ALA A 349 18.41 -13.47 -2.82
C ALA A 349 18.78 -12.57 -4.00
N ILE A 350 19.34 -13.14 -5.08
CA ILE A 350 19.65 -12.39 -6.32
C ILE A 350 18.37 -11.81 -6.94
N ARG A 351 17.29 -12.60 -6.99
CA ARG A 351 16.00 -12.16 -7.52
C ARG A 351 15.44 -10.99 -6.71
N GLN A 352 15.44 -11.08 -5.38
CA GLN A 352 14.99 -10.02 -4.48
C GLN A 352 15.75 -8.72 -4.71
N VAL A 353 17.09 -8.72 -4.68
CA VAL A 353 17.86 -7.48 -4.87
C VAL A 353 17.76 -6.89 -6.28
N THR A 354 17.42 -7.72 -7.27
CA THR A 354 17.19 -7.25 -8.64
C THR A 354 15.80 -6.62 -8.81
N LEU A 355 14.80 -7.15 -8.10
CA LEU A 355 13.42 -6.67 -8.14
C LEU A 355 13.17 -5.49 -7.19
N SER A 356 13.97 -5.39 -6.14
CA SER A 356 13.82 -4.35 -5.12
C SER A 356 13.94 -2.95 -5.73
N ASP A 357 13.04 -2.07 -5.33
CA ASP A 357 12.99 -0.69 -5.77
C ASP A 357 13.92 0.23 -4.96
N ARG A 358 14.67 -0.28 -3.98
CA ARG A 358 15.52 0.52 -3.08
C ARG A 358 17.00 0.55 -3.47
N CYS A 359 17.72 1.50 -2.87
CA CYS A 359 19.16 1.61 -3.01
C CYS A 359 19.84 0.63 -2.03
N HIS A 360 20.67 -0.27 -2.54
CA HIS A 360 21.35 -1.29 -1.71
C HIS A 360 22.65 -0.78 -1.06
N ALA A 361 22.76 0.54 -0.89
CA ALA A 361 23.88 1.12 -0.14
C ALA A 361 23.41 1.36 1.29
N PRO A 362 24.04 0.76 2.31
CA PRO A 362 23.68 0.96 3.70
C PRO A 362 23.52 2.45 4.05
N GLY A 363 22.48 2.77 4.82
CA GLY A 363 22.09 4.13 5.20
C GLY A 363 21.47 4.98 4.08
N CYS A 364 21.13 4.39 2.93
CA CYS A 364 20.38 5.09 1.87
C CYS A 364 18.93 4.63 1.88
N LEU A 365 17.98 5.55 2.07
CA LEU A 365 16.54 5.27 2.04
C LEU A 365 15.88 5.60 0.70
N LYS A 366 16.69 5.94 -0.31
CA LYS A 366 16.17 6.27 -1.63
C LYS A 366 15.66 5.01 -2.34
N THR A 367 14.50 5.17 -2.96
CA THR A 367 13.80 4.18 -3.78
C THR A 367 13.56 4.73 -5.19
N PHE A 368 13.23 3.87 -6.16
CA PHE A 368 12.82 4.29 -7.50
C PHE A 368 11.63 5.25 -7.43
N THR A 369 10.70 4.95 -6.51
CA THR A 369 9.48 5.72 -6.31
C THR A 369 9.79 7.08 -5.72
N SER A 370 10.56 7.16 -4.63
CA SER A 370 10.90 8.45 -3.98
C SER A 370 11.82 9.34 -4.83
N THR A 371 12.68 8.77 -5.66
CA THR A 371 13.56 9.55 -6.54
C THR A 371 12.96 9.82 -7.91
N GLY A 372 11.84 9.17 -8.21
CA GLY A 372 11.21 9.26 -9.50
C GLY A 372 12.10 8.86 -10.67
N ARG A 373 13.00 7.89 -10.51
CA ARG A 373 13.79 7.36 -11.62
C ARG A 373 14.31 5.97 -11.31
N LYS A 374 14.67 5.24 -12.37
CA LYS A 374 15.37 3.96 -12.21
C LYS A 374 16.78 4.21 -11.65
N PHE A 375 17.24 3.30 -10.80
CA PHE A 375 18.61 3.29 -10.34
C PHE A 375 19.53 2.65 -11.36
N GLN A 376 20.80 2.98 -11.24
CA GLN A 376 21.84 2.34 -12.03
C GLN A 376 22.16 1.02 -11.36
N ASN A 377 22.16 -0.04 -12.16
CA ASN A 377 22.62 -1.34 -11.71
C ASN A 377 24.15 -1.37 -11.69
N CYS A 378 24.73 -2.14 -10.78
CA CYS A 378 26.17 -2.37 -10.73
C CYS A 378 26.68 -2.82 -12.10
N SER A 379 27.68 -2.15 -12.67
CA SER A 379 28.19 -2.50 -14.01
C SER A 379 28.80 -3.90 -14.10
N GLY A 380 29.27 -4.45 -12.98
CA GLY A 380 29.83 -5.80 -12.88
C GLY A 380 28.76 -6.89 -12.90
N CYS A 381 28.02 -7.06 -11.81
CA CYS A 381 27.01 -8.12 -11.69
C CYS A 381 25.66 -7.77 -12.35
N LYS A 382 25.39 -6.48 -12.57
CA LYS A 382 24.15 -5.93 -13.13
C LYS A 382 22.89 -6.18 -12.28
N ARG A 383 22.97 -6.87 -11.14
CA ARG A 383 21.81 -7.19 -10.29
C ARG A 383 21.47 -6.10 -9.28
N VAL A 384 22.48 -5.62 -8.56
CA VAL A 384 22.28 -4.72 -7.42
C VAL A 384 22.13 -3.27 -7.88
N SER A 385 21.09 -2.59 -7.40
CA SER A 385 20.73 -1.22 -7.78
C SER A 385 21.22 -0.16 -6.79
N TYR A 386 21.76 0.94 -7.32
CA TYR A 386 22.23 2.09 -6.54
C TYR A 386 21.70 3.43 -7.08
N CYS A 387 21.22 4.28 -6.18
CA CYS A 387 20.67 5.58 -6.58
C CYS A 387 21.73 6.54 -7.14
N SER A 388 23.01 6.33 -6.86
CA SER A 388 24.11 7.17 -7.32
C SER A 388 25.44 6.41 -7.30
N GLU A 389 26.42 6.91 -8.05
CA GLU A 389 27.80 6.40 -8.02
C GLU A 389 28.41 6.50 -6.61
N LYS A 390 28.09 7.55 -5.84
CA LYS A 390 28.50 7.70 -4.43
C LYS A 390 28.00 6.54 -3.58
N CYS A 391 26.73 6.14 -3.75
CA CYS A 391 26.14 5.00 -3.04
C CYS A 391 26.77 3.68 -3.45
N GLN A 392 27.02 3.49 -4.76
CA GLN A 392 27.73 2.31 -5.25
C GLN A 392 29.15 2.21 -4.66
N LYS A 393 29.93 3.30 -4.67
CA LYS A 393 31.29 3.34 -4.07
C LYS A 393 31.28 3.03 -2.58
N ARG A 394 30.26 3.51 -1.85
CA ARG A 394 30.07 3.20 -0.42
C ARG A 394 29.79 1.72 -0.20
N ALA A 395 28.87 1.13 -0.94
CA ALA A 395 28.58 -0.31 -0.87
C ALA A 395 29.78 -1.17 -1.30
N TRP A 396 30.54 -0.71 -2.30
CA TRP A 396 31.74 -1.39 -2.81
C TRP A 396 32.82 -1.58 -1.74
N LYS A 397 33.00 -0.58 -0.87
CA LYS A 397 34.03 -0.53 0.18
C LYS A 397 33.48 -0.78 1.58
N LEU A 398 32.23 -1.23 1.71
CA LEU A 398 31.61 -1.49 3.01
C LEU A 398 32.46 -2.50 3.80
N GLY A 399 32.77 -2.22 5.07
CA GLY A 399 33.69 -3.07 5.84
C GLY A 399 33.14 -4.48 6.06
N GLU A 400 31.89 -4.55 6.52
CA GLU A 400 31.24 -5.79 6.96
C GLU A 400 30.73 -6.64 5.79
N ALA A 401 30.19 -6.00 4.75
CA ALA A 401 29.62 -6.66 3.57
C ALA A 401 30.01 -5.96 2.25
N PRO A 402 31.31 -5.91 1.89
CA PRO A 402 31.78 -5.20 0.70
C PRO A 402 31.23 -5.82 -0.58
N HIS A 403 30.50 -5.05 -1.39
CA HIS A 403 29.94 -5.55 -2.65
C HIS A 403 31.02 -6.04 -3.63
N LYS A 404 32.26 -5.54 -3.52
CA LYS A 404 33.39 -5.97 -4.37
C LYS A 404 33.66 -7.47 -4.30
N ILE A 405 33.38 -8.11 -3.16
CA ILE A 405 33.65 -9.54 -2.94
C ILE A 405 32.55 -10.38 -3.59
N ILE A 406 31.29 -9.99 -3.41
CA ILE A 406 30.14 -10.77 -3.91
C ILE A 406 29.83 -10.51 -5.38
N CYS A 407 30.21 -9.35 -5.91
CA CYS A 407 29.93 -8.95 -7.29
C CYS A 407 30.34 -10.01 -8.34
N PRO A 408 31.57 -10.57 -8.33
CA PRO A 408 31.94 -11.63 -9.27
C PRO A 408 31.11 -12.89 -9.10
N LEU A 409 30.83 -13.32 -7.86
CA LEU A 409 30.03 -14.53 -7.58
C LEU A 409 28.59 -14.39 -8.12
N VAL A 410 27.95 -13.24 -7.88
CA VAL A 410 26.59 -12.98 -8.39
C VAL A 410 26.56 -12.95 -9.92
N LYS A 411 27.60 -12.38 -10.55
CA LYS A 411 27.74 -12.35 -12.01
C LYS A 411 27.84 -13.77 -12.56
N GLU A 412 28.75 -14.56 -11.99
CA GLU A 412 29.03 -15.92 -12.43
C GLU A 412 27.83 -16.84 -12.22
N PHE A 413 27.21 -16.81 -11.04
CA PHE A 413 25.95 -17.52 -10.77
C PHE A 413 24.89 -17.19 -11.81
N SER A 414 24.66 -15.89 -12.05
CA SER A 414 23.68 -15.40 -13.03
C SER A 414 23.98 -15.88 -14.45
N ASP A 415 25.25 -15.84 -14.88
CA ASP A 415 25.69 -16.21 -16.21
C ASP A 415 25.56 -17.73 -16.44
N ARG A 416 26.00 -18.56 -15.47
CA ARG A 416 25.96 -20.03 -15.52
C ARG A 416 24.54 -20.57 -15.66
N ILE A 417 23.57 -19.97 -14.97
CA ILE A 417 22.15 -20.38 -15.06
C ILE A 417 21.35 -19.57 -16.10
N LYS A 418 22.01 -18.67 -16.86
CA LYS A 418 21.37 -17.80 -17.87
C LYS A 418 20.19 -17.01 -17.31
N LEU A 419 20.34 -16.50 -16.09
CA LEU A 419 19.31 -15.78 -15.37
C LEU A 419 18.95 -14.50 -16.13
N GLN A 420 17.68 -14.33 -16.50
CA GLN A 420 17.24 -13.17 -17.26
C GLN A 420 17.42 -11.88 -16.45
N PHE A 421 17.77 -10.80 -17.15
CA PHE A 421 17.97 -9.48 -16.53
C PHE A 421 16.68 -8.86 -16.04
N LYS A 422 15.64 -9.01 -16.86
CA LYS A 422 14.28 -8.71 -16.50
C LYS A 422 13.71 -10.02 -15.99
N PHE A 423 13.62 -10.15 -14.68
CA PHE A 423 12.50 -10.90 -14.15
C PHE A 423 11.27 -10.18 -14.70
N ALA A 424 10.65 -10.73 -15.75
CA ALA A 424 9.25 -10.42 -15.98
C ALA A 424 8.52 -10.76 -14.66
N ASP A 425 7.28 -10.34 -14.49
CA ASP A 425 6.44 -10.75 -13.34
C ASP A 425 6.17 -12.28 -13.29
N GLY A 426 7.08 -13.10 -13.85
CA GLY A 426 7.05 -14.54 -13.88
C GLY A 426 7.28 -15.17 -12.51
N GLU A 427 6.72 -16.36 -12.41
CA GLU A 427 6.71 -17.20 -11.22
C GLU A 427 8.13 -17.49 -10.72
N VAL A 428 8.24 -17.61 -9.40
CA VAL A 428 9.48 -18.03 -8.74
C VAL A 428 9.75 -19.47 -9.16
N LEU A 429 10.98 -19.75 -9.61
CA LEU A 429 11.35 -21.11 -9.99
C LEU A 429 11.36 -22.04 -8.75
N PRO A 430 10.82 -23.26 -8.85
CA PRO A 430 10.91 -24.26 -7.80
C PRO A 430 12.35 -24.64 -7.42
N PRO A 431 12.63 -25.06 -6.17
CA PRO A 431 13.98 -25.46 -5.72
C PRO A 431 14.70 -26.48 -6.59
N ASP A 432 14.01 -27.53 -7.01
CA ASP A 432 14.54 -28.61 -7.86
C ASP A 432 14.92 -28.11 -9.26
N VAL A 433 14.15 -27.17 -9.81
CA VAL A 433 14.44 -26.55 -11.12
C VAL A 433 15.72 -25.70 -11.02
N VAL A 434 15.83 -24.87 -9.98
CA VAL A 434 17.03 -24.02 -9.78
C VAL A 434 18.26 -24.88 -9.54
N GLU A 435 18.14 -25.94 -8.73
CA GLU A 435 19.21 -26.89 -8.48
C GLU A 435 19.69 -27.56 -9.77
N GLY A 436 18.77 -28.08 -10.59
CA GLY A 436 19.09 -28.69 -11.87
C GLY A 436 19.81 -27.73 -12.82
N MET A 437 19.40 -26.46 -12.84
CA MET A 437 20.08 -25.41 -13.62
C MET A 437 21.49 -25.12 -13.08
N CYS A 438 21.66 -25.04 -11.77
CA CYS A 438 22.94 -24.77 -11.11
C CYS A 438 23.93 -25.92 -11.33
N ARG A 439 23.50 -27.17 -11.11
CA ARG A 439 24.32 -28.37 -11.35
C ARG A 439 24.74 -28.46 -12.82
N LYS A 440 23.82 -28.23 -13.77
CA LYS A 440 24.13 -28.23 -15.20
C LYS A 440 25.07 -27.09 -15.61
N GLY A 441 24.94 -25.93 -14.96
CA GLY A 441 25.80 -24.77 -15.16
C GLY A 441 27.16 -24.87 -14.44
N GLY A 442 27.37 -25.90 -13.62
CA GLY A 442 28.57 -26.07 -12.80
C GLY A 442 28.73 -25.00 -11.72
N VAL A 443 27.63 -24.49 -11.16
CA VAL A 443 27.65 -23.56 -10.01
C VAL A 443 28.13 -24.31 -8.77
N ASP A 444 29.09 -23.74 -8.05
CA ASP A 444 29.59 -24.33 -6.80
C ASP A 444 28.62 -24.03 -5.63
N GLU A 445 28.42 -25.00 -4.76
CA GLU A 445 27.45 -24.89 -3.66
C GLU A 445 27.92 -23.89 -2.59
N MET A 446 29.23 -23.83 -2.32
CA MET A 446 29.81 -22.85 -1.40
C MET A 446 29.72 -21.43 -1.96
N GLU A 447 29.89 -21.25 -3.28
CA GLU A 447 29.61 -19.97 -3.96
C GLU A 447 28.15 -19.52 -3.74
N ALA A 448 27.20 -20.44 -3.91
CA ALA A 448 25.78 -20.17 -3.70
C ALA A 448 25.47 -19.81 -2.24
N HIS A 449 25.99 -20.60 -1.29
CA HIS A 449 25.88 -20.32 0.14
C HIS A 449 26.40 -18.92 0.49
N THR A 450 27.58 -18.57 -0.03
CA THR A 450 28.21 -17.25 0.18
C THR A 450 27.35 -16.10 -0.35
N ILE A 451 26.71 -16.28 -1.52
CA ILE A 451 25.79 -15.29 -2.09
C ILE A 451 24.59 -15.05 -1.17
N HIS A 452 23.94 -16.12 -0.73
CA HIS A 452 22.80 -16.03 0.17
C HIS A 452 23.17 -15.33 1.48
N TRP A 453 24.20 -15.82 2.15
CA TRP A 453 24.68 -15.27 3.43
C TRP A 453 25.04 -13.78 3.33
N TYR A 454 25.71 -13.37 2.23
CA TYR A 454 26.04 -11.97 2.01
C TYR A 454 24.80 -11.08 1.99
N PHE A 455 23.73 -11.50 1.31
CA PHE A 455 22.53 -10.68 1.18
C PHE A 455 21.72 -10.61 2.47
N GLU A 456 21.71 -11.68 3.27
CA GLU A 456 21.15 -11.63 4.64
C GLU A 456 21.90 -10.65 5.54
N LEU A 457 23.24 -10.67 5.49
CA LEU A 457 24.06 -9.72 6.23
C LEU A 457 23.83 -8.28 5.75
N LEU A 458 23.74 -8.06 4.44
CA LEU A 458 23.47 -6.74 3.87
C LEU A 458 22.10 -6.21 4.32
N ASP A 459 21.08 -7.06 4.36
CA ASP A 459 19.74 -6.71 4.87
C ASP A 459 19.78 -6.25 6.32
N THR A 460 20.53 -6.97 7.15
CA THR A 460 20.75 -6.61 8.56
C THR A 460 21.38 -5.23 8.68
N LEU A 461 22.42 -4.94 7.89
CA LEU A 461 23.11 -3.64 7.90
C LEU A 461 22.23 -2.50 7.37
N LEU A 462 21.31 -2.79 6.44
CA LEU A 462 20.36 -1.82 5.90
C LEU A 462 19.31 -1.41 6.96
N ILE A 463 18.98 -2.29 7.90
CA ILE A 463 18.07 -2.00 9.02
C ILE A 463 18.82 -1.22 10.12
N VAL A 464 19.96 -1.74 10.58
CA VAL A 464 20.71 -1.15 11.70
C VAL A 464 21.21 0.26 11.40
N ARG A 465 21.54 0.57 10.13
CA ARG A 465 21.99 1.91 9.72
C ARG A 465 20.87 2.79 9.20
N ASN A 466 19.61 2.47 9.53
CA ASN A 466 18.47 3.29 9.17
C ASN A 466 18.48 4.59 10.01
N PRO A 467 18.54 5.79 9.39
CA PRO A 467 18.54 7.05 10.12
C PRO A 467 17.26 7.32 10.93
N TYR A 468 16.18 6.56 10.71
CA TYR A 468 14.96 6.63 11.52
C TYR A 468 14.98 5.74 12.76
N ASP A 469 15.98 4.86 12.94
CA ASP A 469 16.12 4.08 14.16
C ASP A 469 16.84 4.93 15.23
N SER A 470 16.03 5.60 16.07
CA SER A 470 16.49 6.45 17.16
C SER A 470 17.34 5.73 18.21
N ARG A 471 17.51 4.40 18.12
CA ARG A 471 18.38 3.60 18.98
C ARG A 471 19.88 3.75 18.68
N VAL A 472 20.26 4.38 17.56
CA VAL A 472 21.67 4.53 17.15
C VAL A 472 22.24 5.94 17.47
N GLY A 473 21.43 6.83 18.03
CA GLY A 473 21.84 8.19 18.42
C GLY A 473 22.33 8.29 19.86
N GLY A 474 23.51 7.74 20.18
CA GLY A 474 24.07 7.87 21.53
C GLY A 474 25.44 7.23 21.68
N GLY A 475 26.42 7.66 20.87
CA GLY A 475 27.76 7.09 20.97
C GLY A 475 28.75 7.69 19.99
N HIS A 476 28.88 9.02 19.97
CA HIS A 476 30.09 9.70 19.50
C HIS A 476 30.43 10.84 20.45
#